data_AF-A0A357D4B6-F1
#
_entry.id   AF-A0A357D4B6-F1
#
_cell.length_a   1.000
_cell.length_b   1.000
_cell.length_c   1.000
_cell.angle_alpha   90.00
_cell.angle_beta   90.00
_cell.angle_gamma   90.00
#
_symmetry.space_group_name_H-M   'P 1'
#
loop_
_entity.id
_entity.type
_entity.pdbx_description
1 polymer ?
#
loop_
_entity_poly.entity_id
_entity_poly.type
_entity_poly.pdbx_seq_one_letter_code
_entity_poly.pdbx_strand_id
1 'polypeptide(L)' 'DPTNGEILALANYPTFDPNHYSQYPGANRRNWVLADQYEPGSTFKIITAAAALEEGIVRR' A
#
# COMPACT_ATOMS: atom_id res chain seq x y z
N ASP A 1 -5.24 1.09 -12.82
CA ASP A 1 -5.25 -0.05 -13.76
C ASP A 1 -3.79 -0.51 -13.95
N PRO A 2 -3.50 -1.83 -14.05
CA PRO A 2 -2.11 -2.33 -14.10
C PRO A 2 -1.32 -1.82 -15.32
N THR A 3 -2.00 -1.36 -16.37
CA THR A 3 -1.38 -0.87 -17.60
C THR A 3 -1.03 0.62 -17.56
N ASN A 4 -1.69 1.39 -16.68
CA ASN A 4 -1.59 2.87 -16.65
C ASN A 4 -1.31 3.47 -15.27
N GLY A 5 -1.34 2.67 -14.20
CA GLY A 5 -1.09 3.13 -12.82
C GLY A 5 -2.25 3.83 -12.12
N GLU A 6 -3.45 3.90 -12.71
CA GLU A 6 -4.60 4.57 -12.09
C GLU A 6 -5.04 3.91 -10.77
N ILE A 7 -5.38 4.74 -9.78
CA ILE A 7 -5.99 4.28 -8.52
C ILE A 7 -7.50 4.13 -8.74
N LEU A 8 -7.97 2.88 -8.83
CA LEU A 8 -9.39 2.58 -9.08
C LEU A 8 -10.26 2.79 -7.82
N ALA A 9 -9.69 2.55 -6.65
CA ALA A 9 -10.34 2.76 -5.36
C ALA A 9 -9.28 2.87 -4.26
N LEU A 10 -9.57 3.69 -3.24
CA LEU A 10 -8.79 3.80 -2.01
C LEU A 10 -9.75 4.03 -0.86
N ALA A 11 -9.72 3.15 0.14
CA ALA A 11 -10.59 3.23 1.30
C ALA A 11 -9.82 2.86 2.57
N ASN A 12 -10.25 3.42 3.70
CA ASN A 12 -9.63 3.23 5.00
C ASN A 12 -10.70 2.92 6.05
N TYR A 13 -10.33 2.17 7.09
CA TYR A 13 -11.19 1.91 8.24
C TYR A 13 -10.36 1.88 9.52
N PRO A 14 -10.84 2.45 10.64
CA PRO A 14 -12.09 3.21 10.79
C PRO A 14 -12.07 4.55 10.02
N THR A 15 -13.24 5.01 9.60
CA THR A 15 -13.42 6.26 8.81
C THR A 15 -14.16 7.34 9.63
N PHE A 16 -14.51 8.46 9.00
CA PHE A 16 -15.26 9.58 9.55
C PHE A 16 -16.21 10.20 8.51
N ASP A 17 -17.26 10.89 8.96
CA ASP A 17 -18.07 11.75 8.08
C ASP A 17 -17.33 13.10 7.88
N PRO A 18 -16.92 13.45 6.66
CA PRO A 18 -16.19 14.69 6.39
C PRO A 18 -17.02 15.95 6.69
N ASN A 19 -18.35 15.89 6.64
CA ASN A 19 -19.21 17.02 6.99
C ASN A 19 -19.22 17.29 8.51
N HIS A 20 -18.94 16.26 9.31
CA HIS A 20 -18.97 16.30 10.77
C HIS A 20 -17.66 15.79 11.39
N TYR A 21 -16.52 16.13 10.79
CA TYR A 21 -15.21 15.56 11.11
C TYR A 21 -14.76 15.78 12.58
N SER A 22 -15.29 16.80 13.25
CA SER A 22 -14.98 17.13 14.66
C SER A 22 -15.61 16.14 15.64
N GLN A 23 -16.61 15.36 15.21
CA GLN A 23 -17.27 14.33 16.03
C GLN A 23 -16.48 13.01 16.10
N TYR A 24 -15.42 12.87 15.30
CA TYR A 24 -14.61 11.66 15.21
C TYR A 24 -13.19 11.87 15.78
N PRO A 25 -12.54 10.82 16.30
CA PRO A 25 -11.14 10.89 16.71
C PRO A 25 -10.24 11.40 15.57
N GLY A 26 -9.26 12.24 15.90
CA GLY A 26 -8.33 12.78 14.90
C GLY A 26 -7.57 11.70 14.11
N ALA A 27 -7.35 10.53 14.73
CA ALA A 27 -6.73 9.38 14.09
C ALA A 27 -7.52 8.85 12.87
N ASN A 28 -8.86 8.93 12.90
CA ASN A 28 -9.71 8.44 11.80
C ASN A 28 -9.54 9.26 10.51
N ARG A 29 -8.96 10.47 10.60
CA ARG A 29 -8.71 11.32 9.44
C ARG A 29 -7.40 10.99 8.71
N ARG A 30 -6.57 10.13 9.28
CA ARG A 30 -5.30 9.72 8.67
C ARG A 30 -5.55 8.70 7.58
N ASN A 31 -5.09 9.00 6.36
CA ASN A 31 -5.05 8.01 5.30
C ASN A 31 -3.83 7.10 5.46
N TRP A 32 -4.00 6.04 6.25
CA TRP A 32 -2.96 5.04 6.52
C TRP A 32 -2.43 4.31 5.29
N VAL A 33 -3.19 4.21 4.19
CA VAL A 33 -2.68 3.62 2.93
C VAL A 33 -1.52 4.45 2.35
N LEU A 34 -1.52 5.76 2.59
CA LEU A 34 -0.47 6.66 2.11
C LEU A 34 0.52 7.08 3.20
N ALA A 35 0.06 7.20 4.44
CA ALA A 35 0.80 7.82 5.53
C ALA A 35 1.55 6.82 6.42
N ASP A 36 1.26 5.51 6.33
CA ASP A 36 1.88 4.49 7.17
C ASP A 36 2.89 3.66 6.39
N GLN A 37 3.96 3.30 7.08
CA GLN A 37 4.98 2.38 6.58
C GLN A 37 4.91 1.12 7.43
N TYR A 38 5.05 -0.04 6.79
CA TYR A 38 5.12 -1.34 7.45
C TYR A 38 6.06 -2.25 6.67
N GLU A 39 6.60 -3.27 7.34
CA GLU A 39 7.46 -4.25 6.69
C GLU A 39 6.65 -5.08 5.68
N PRO A 40 7.03 -5.11 4.38
CA PRO A 40 6.28 -5.83 3.35
C PRO A 40 6.39 -7.36 3.49
N GLY A 41 7.34 -7.85 4.28
CA GLY A 41 7.52 -9.27 4.56
C GLY A 41 7.63 -10.12 3.29
N SER A 42 6.93 -11.25 3.25
CA SER A 42 7.01 -12.19 2.12
C SER A 42 6.50 -11.64 0.79
N THR A 43 5.70 -10.57 0.78
CA THR A 43 5.24 -9.96 -0.49
C THR A 43 6.39 -9.37 -1.31
N PHE A 44 7.49 -8.98 -0.66
CA PHE A 44 8.67 -8.42 -1.32
C PHE A 44 9.57 -9.46 -1.98
N LYS A 45 9.41 -10.77 -1.66
CA LYS A 45 10.28 -11.84 -2.17
C LYS A 45 10.32 -11.91 -3.69
N ILE A 46 9.24 -11.53 -4.38
CA ILE A 46 9.15 -11.54 -5.84
C ILE A 46 10.20 -10.60 -6.45
N ILE A 47 10.45 -9.44 -5.83
CA ILE A 47 11.44 -8.47 -6.32
C ILE A 47 12.85 -9.04 -6.21
N THR A 48 13.20 -9.62 -5.06
CA THR A 48 14.52 -10.26 -4.86
C THR A 48 14.72 -11.44 -5.78
N ALA A 49 13.70 -12.29 -5.97
CA ALA A 49 13.77 -13.42 -6.87
C ALA A 49 13.94 -12.97 -8.34
N ALA A 50 13.20 -11.94 -8.76
CA ALA A 50 13.33 -11.37 -10.11
C ALA A 50 14.75 -10.81 -10.34
N ALA A 51 15.30 -10.07 -9.37
CA ALA A 51 16.67 -9.56 -9.44
C ALA A 51 17.70 -10.68 -9.56
N ALA A 52 17.58 -11.76 -8.78
CA ALA A 52 18.51 -12.89 -8.86
C ALA A 52 18.48 -13.63 -10.21
N LEU A 53 17.31 -13.69 -10.85
CA LEU A 53 17.17 -14.25 -12.20
C LEU A 53 17.75 -13.30 -13.25
N GLU A 54 17.51 -11.99 -13.13
CA GLU A 54 18.04 -10.97 -14.05
C GLU A 54 19.58 -10.92 -14.02
N GLU A 55 20.16 -10.93 -12.82
CA GLU A 55 21.62 -10.94 -12.63
C GLU A 55 22.27 -12.30 -12.95
N GLY A 56 21.47 -13.31 -13.34
CA GLY A 56 21.95 -14.64 -13.70
C GLY A 56 22.54 -15.46 -12.54
N ILE A 57 22.34 -15.01 -11.29
CA ILE A 57 22.79 -15.68 -10.07
C ILE A 57 22.03 -17.00 -9.87
N VAL A 58 20.77 -17.04 -10.29
CA VAL A 58 19.90 -18.23 -10.26
C VAL A 58 19.41 -18.53 -11.67
N ARG A 59 19.30 -19.81 -12.03
CA ARG A 59 18.80 -20.27 -13.33
C ARG A 59 17.43 -20.93 -13.17
N ARG A 60 16.62 -20.88 -14.24
CA ARG A 60 15.35 -21.59 -14.33
C ARG A 60 15.54 -23.10 -14.34
#